data_AF-A0A432I8S3-F1
#
_entry.id   AF-A0A432I8S3-F1
#
_cell.length_a   1.000
_cell.length_b   1.000
_cell.length_c   1.000
_cell.angle_alpha   90.00
_cell.angle_beta   90.00
_cell.angle_gamma   90.00
#
_symmetry.space_group_name_H-M   'P 1'
#
loop_
_entity.id
_entity.type
_entity.pdbx_description
1 polymer ?
#
loop_
_entity_poly.entity_id
_entity_poly.type
_entity_poly.pdbx_seq_one_letter_code
_entity_poly.pdbx_strand_id
1 'polypeptide(L)'
;MKNINKILLVLMVIFLGACSSIKVDMNQEQIQLSQLKEPYKLMDEIIIEKSVLSDWYNNETPSEYLLTRQIIKKDGKDKQFFESLKTKELTQEDYDKFQKLTEKYLNKLKRKYKLKNENIKNTKGVVQKLVIGYNLTYPSLEKHLMTDVATEGEREDILELNKKTEDEMTDKDRKKLRKILNKWLKRKEFFDPESMFNVEISEKTVKLVELSEKEELSSLEINNLNAKALEIAFPELISKLYRWGK
;
A
#
# COMPACT_ATOMS: atom_id res chain seq x y z
N MET A 1 4.26 -52.32 31.97
CA MET A 1 5.15 -51.30 31.37
C MET A 1 4.28 -50.42 30.50
N LYS A 2 3.80 -49.30 31.06
CA LYS A 2 4.34 -47.93 30.94
C LYS A 2 3.86 -47.23 29.66
N ASN A 3 2.91 -46.33 29.91
CA ASN A 3 2.59 -45.10 29.18
C ASN A 3 3.75 -44.54 28.36
N ILE A 4 3.44 -43.98 27.18
CA ILE A 4 3.83 -42.64 26.71
C ILE A 4 2.91 -42.26 25.52
N ASN A 5 2.00 -41.30 25.80
CA ASN A 5 1.53 -40.18 24.96
C ASN A 5 1.03 -40.50 23.52
N LYS A 6 -0.28 -40.60 23.22
CA LYS A 6 -1.26 -39.50 23.09
C LYS A 6 -0.64 -38.12 22.84
N ILE A 7 -1.07 -37.47 21.76
CA ILE A 7 -0.75 -36.09 21.29
C ILE A 7 0.31 -36.06 20.19
N LEU A 8 -0.11 -36.31 18.93
CA LEU A 8 0.56 -35.72 17.76
C LEU A 8 -0.35 -35.67 16.51
N LEU A 9 -1.64 -35.32 16.68
CA LEU A 9 -2.55 -35.16 15.53
C LEU A 9 -3.65 -34.12 15.74
N VAL A 10 -3.41 -33.12 16.60
CA VAL A 10 -4.25 -31.92 16.74
C VAL A 10 -3.33 -30.74 17.05
N LEU A 11 -2.63 -30.22 16.05
CA LEU A 11 -1.76 -29.04 16.22
C LEU A 11 -1.61 -28.21 14.92
N MET A 12 -2.72 -28.01 14.20
CA MET A 12 -2.75 -27.02 13.11
C MET A 12 -4.14 -26.38 12.89
N VAL A 13 -4.93 -26.21 13.96
CA VAL A 13 -6.25 -25.50 13.90
C VAL A 13 -6.44 -24.48 15.03
N ILE A 14 -5.39 -24.13 15.79
CA ILE A 14 -5.50 -23.09 16.84
C ILE A 14 -4.32 -22.13 16.74
N PHE A 15 -4.39 -21.22 15.77
CA PHE A 15 -3.70 -19.92 15.82
C PHE A 15 -4.59 -18.78 15.28
N LEU A 16 -5.91 -18.92 15.39
CA LEU A 16 -6.88 -17.88 15.02
C LEU A 16 -7.51 -17.17 16.24
N GLY A 17 -6.79 -17.08 17.36
CA GLY A 17 -7.32 -16.47 18.57
C GLY A 17 -6.26 -15.75 19.39
N ALA A 18 -5.85 -14.57 18.94
CA ALA A 18 -5.53 -13.39 19.77
C ALA A 18 -4.82 -12.30 18.93
N CYS A 19 -5.56 -11.71 18.01
CA CYS A 19 -5.45 -10.29 17.68
C CYS A 19 -6.89 -9.86 17.46
N SER A 20 -7.61 -9.61 18.54
CA SER A 20 -8.78 -8.73 18.47
C SER A 20 -8.25 -7.34 18.13
N SER A 21 -7.90 -7.13 16.86
CA SER A 21 -8.00 -5.79 16.30
C SER A 21 -9.47 -5.43 16.47
N ILE A 22 -9.70 -4.33 17.17
CA ILE A 22 -10.98 -3.66 17.10
C ILE A 22 -11.16 -3.37 15.61
N LYS A 23 -11.96 -4.20 14.93
CA LYS A 23 -12.47 -3.86 13.61
C LYS A 23 -13.35 -2.65 13.85
N VAL A 24 -12.81 -1.48 13.56
CA VAL A 24 -13.58 -0.25 13.49
C VAL A 24 -14.49 -0.46 12.28
N ASP A 25 -15.74 -0.84 12.54
CA ASP A 25 -16.77 -0.93 11.52
C ASP A 25 -17.13 0.52 11.14
N MET A 26 -16.52 1.03 10.07
CA MET A 26 -16.74 2.39 9.55
C MET A 26 -18.02 2.50 8.70
N ASN A 27 -19.11 1.86 9.11
CA ASN A 27 -20.36 2.59 9.04
C ASN A 27 -20.17 3.84 9.90
N GLN A 28 -20.57 5.03 9.42
CA GLN A 28 -20.29 6.33 10.03
C GLN A 28 -20.79 6.49 11.50
N GLU A 29 -21.28 5.42 12.15
CA GLU A 29 -22.10 5.42 13.35
C GLU A 29 -21.48 4.83 14.63
N GLN A 30 -20.22 4.37 14.71
CA GLN A 30 -19.74 3.74 15.96
C GLN A 30 -18.36 4.16 16.52
N ILE A 31 -17.79 5.30 16.09
CA ILE A 31 -16.71 5.88 16.91
C ILE A 31 -17.34 6.50 18.15
N GLN A 32 -17.16 5.86 19.32
CA GLN A 32 -17.62 6.42 20.58
C GLN A 32 -16.85 7.70 20.89
N LEU A 33 -17.54 8.73 21.41
CA LEU A 33 -16.91 9.99 21.81
C LEU A 33 -15.70 9.75 22.71
N SER A 34 -15.77 8.79 23.63
CA SER A 34 -14.67 8.40 24.52
C SER A 34 -13.35 8.11 23.81
N GLN A 35 -13.37 7.61 22.57
CA GLN A 35 -12.16 7.32 21.79
C GLN A 35 -11.39 8.59 21.40
N LEU A 36 -12.03 9.77 21.39
CA LEU A 36 -11.35 11.06 21.14
C LEU A 36 -10.36 11.43 22.25
N LYS A 37 -10.36 10.72 23.38
CA LYS A 37 -9.33 10.84 24.42
C LYS A 37 -7.95 10.37 23.96
N GLU A 38 -7.88 9.52 22.93
CA GLU A 38 -6.65 9.09 22.28
C GLU A 38 -6.60 9.60 20.81
N PRO A 39 -6.60 10.92 20.58
CA PRO A 39 -6.92 11.48 19.28
C PRO A 39 -5.91 11.12 18.18
N TYR A 40 -4.61 11.05 18.52
CA TYR A 40 -3.59 10.68 17.53
C TYR A 40 -3.69 9.21 17.11
N LYS A 41 -3.96 8.30 18.05
CA LYS A 41 -4.14 6.89 17.76
C LYS A 41 -5.40 6.65 16.92
N LEU A 42 -6.52 7.27 17.30
CA LEU A 42 -7.74 7.21 16.51
C LEU A 42 -7.53 7.81 15.11
N MET A 43 -6.80 8.91 15.01
CA MET A 43 -6.43 9.50 13.71
C MET A 43 -5.53 8.56 12.91
N ASP A 44 -4.60 7.85 13.54
CA ASP A 44 -3.74 6.86 12.89
C ASP A 44 -4.53 5.69 12.35
N GLU A 45 -5.46 5.14 13.14
CA GLU A 45 -6.36 4.06 12.70
C GLU A 45 -7.17 4.51 11.48
N ILE A 46 -7.85 5.66 11.57
CA ILE A 46 -8.65 6.20 10.47
C ILE A 46 -7.78 6.50 9.24
N ILE A 47 -6.61 7.11 9.43
CA ILE A 47 -5.73 7.41 8.32
C ILE A 47 -5.23 6.10 7.71
N ILE A 48 -4.72 5.14 8.46
CA ILE A 48 -4.23 3.85 7.93
C ILE A 48 -5.33 3.15 7.15
N GLU A 49 -6.55 3.11 7.66
CA GLU A 49 -7.68 2.48 6.99
C GLU A 49 -8.06 3.17 5.67
N LYS A 50 -8.12 4.51 5.66
CA LYS A 50 -8.46 5.32 4.48
C LYS A 50 -7.29 5.53 3.50
N SER A 51 -6.09 5.42 4.02
CA SER A 51 -4.83 5.59 3.30
C SER A 51 -4.28 4.23 2.89
N VAL A 52 -4.95 3.12 3.18
CA VAL A 52 -4.70 1.85 2.52
C VAL A 52 -3.38 1.15 2.86
N LEU A 53 -2.28 1.80 3.28
CA LEU A 53 -1.13 1.11 3.90
C LEU A 53 -0.36 2.00 4.88
N SER A 54 -0.07 1.47 6.07
CA SER A 54 0.72 2.11 7.14
C SER A 54 2.20 2.32 6.83
N ASP A 55 2.77 1.57 5.87
CA ASP A 55 4.19 1.59 5.50
C ASP A 55 4.65 2.90 4.83
N TRP A 56 3.74 3.86 4.66
CA TRP A 56 3.94 5.12 3.95
C TRP A 56 4.85 6.13 4.67
N TYR A 57 5.15 5.90 5.94
CA TYR A 57 5.82 6.85 6.82
C TYR A 57 7.20 6.40 7.33
N ASN A 58 7.91 5.54 6.58
CA ASN A 58 9.21 5.00 7.01
C ASN A 58 9.15 4.22 8.34
N ASN A 59 8.08 3.43 8.53
CA ASN A 59 7.76 2.73 9.77
C ASN A 59 7.32 3.63 10.95
N GLU A 60 7.10 4.94 10.73
CA GLU A 60 6.41 5.82 11.68
C GLU A 60 4.88 5.63 11.58
N THR A 61 4.14 6.06 12.61
CA THR A 61 2.69 6.24 12.50
C THR A 61 2.35 7.50 11.70
N PRO A 62 1.16 7.61 11.06
CA PRO A 62 0.76 8.80 10.33
C PRO A 62 0.86 10.10 11.15
N SER A 63 0.46 10.06 12.41
CA SER A 63 0.46 11.17 13.36
C SER A 63 1.88 11.61 13.71
N GLU A 64 2.79 10.67 13.97
CA GLU A 64 4.21 10.96 14.17
C GLU A 64 4.83 11.63 12.96
N TYR A 65 4.53 11.14 11.75
CA TYR A 65 5.00 11.76 10.51
C TYR A 65 4.49 13.21 10.38
N LEU A 66 3.19 13.43 10.62
CA LEU A 66 2.57 14.75 10.56
C LEU A 66 3.18 15.74 11.55
N LEU A 67 3.49 15.28 12.77
CA LEU A 67 4.08 16.09 13.83
C LEU A 67 5.57 16.37 13.58
N THR A 68 6.36 15.34 13.28
CA THR A 68 7.81 15.44 13.06
C THR A 68 8.14 16.33 11.87
N ARG A 69 7.28 16.33 10.84
CA ARG A 69 7.41 17.20 9.66
C ARG A 69 6.71 18.54 9.81
N GLN A 70 6.19 18.85 10.99
CA GLN A 70 5.47 20.09 11.31
C GLN A 70 4.30 20.39 10.36
N ILE A 71 3.69 19.35 9.78
CA ILE A 71 2.45 19.45 9.01
C ILE A 71 1.30 19.77 9.97
N ILE A 72 1.31 19.11 11.13
CA ILE A 72 0.68 19.61 12.36
C ILE A 72 1.74 20.49 13.05
N LYS A 73 1.48 21.81 13.13
CA LYS A 73 2.43 22.75 13.75
C LYS A 73 2.54 22.48 15.26
N LYS A 74 3.76 22.50 15.80
CA LYS A 74 4.05 22.25 17.22
C LYS A 74 3.27 23.19 18.16
N ASP A 75 3.07 24.43 17.75
CA ASP A 75 2.35 25.45 18.50
C ASP A 75 1.03 25.87 17.80
N GLY A 76 0.52 24.99 16.94
CA GLY A 76 -0.68 25.25 16.13
C GLY A 76 -1.99 24.98 16.87
N LYS A 77 -3.05 25.69 16.46
CA LYS A 77 -4.42 25.49 16.96
C LYS A 77 -4.92 24.05 16.82
N ASP A 78 -4.52 23.36 15.76
CA ASP A 78 -4.93 21.97 15.52
C ASP A 78 -4.33 21.03 16.58
N LYS A 79 -3.05 21.20 16.94
CA LYS A 79 -2.41 20.44 18.02
C LYS A 79 -3.03 20.77 19.38
N GLN A 80 -3.24 22.06 19.67
CA GLN A 80 -3.89 22.50 20.90
C GLN A 80 -5.29 21.88 21.04
N PHE A 81 -6.04 21.79 19.94
CA PHE A 81 -7.32 21.11 19.92
C PHE A 81 -7.18 19.62 20.27
N PHE A 82 -6.29 18.88 19.59
CA PHE A 82 -6.07 17.46 19.91
C PHE A 82 -5.63 17.25 21.38
N GLU A 83 -4.73 18.07 21.91
CA GLU A 83 -4.35 17.99 23.32
C GLU A 83 -5.53 18.28 24.27
N SER A 84 -6.41 19.22 23.92
CA SER A 84 -7.58 19.54 24.74
C SER A 84 -8.56 18.39 24.90
N LEU A 85 -8.71 17.53 23.86
CA LEU A 85 -9.63 16.39 23.88
C LEU A 85 -9.31 15.41 25.01
N LYS A 86 -8.02 15.27 25.37
CA LYS A 86 -7.54 14.36 26.41
C LYS A 86 -8.15 14.64 27.78
N THR A 87 -8.45 15.90 28.10
CA THR A 87 -8.85 16.31 29.46
C THR A 87 -10.26 16.88 29.54
N LYS A 88 -10.79 17.51 28.48
CA LYS A 88 -12.10 18.17 28.53
C LYS A 88 -13.29 17.21 28.44
N GLU A 89 -14.47 17.70 28.79
CA GLU A 89 -15.73 17.02 28.48
C GLU A 89 -15.98 17.03 26.96
N LEU A 90 -16.33 15.87 26.42
CA LEU A 90 -16.39 15.66 24.97
C LEU A 90 -17.80 15.90 24.45
N THR A 91 -17.89 16.64 23.35
CA THR A 91 -19.14 17.03 22.70
C THR A 91 -19.21 16.51 21.27
N GLN A 92 -20.40 16.56 20.67
CA GLN A 92 -20.54 16.26 19.24
C GLN A 92 -19.76 17.26 18.36
N GLU A 93 -19.63 18.52 18.76
CA GLU A 93 -18.84 19.51 18.03
C GLU A 93 -17.36 19.11 17.97
N ASP A 94 -16.85 18.47 19.02
CA ASP A 94 -15.49 17.94 19.07
C ASP A 94 -15.29 16.78 18.11
N TYR A 95 -16.28 15.90 18.01
CA TYR A 95 -16.29 14.84 17.04
C TYR A 95 -16.22 15.38 15.61
N ASP A 96 -17.11 16.31 15.27
CA ASP A 96 -17.19 16.88 13.92
C ASP A 96 -15.89 17.60 13.55
N LYS A 97 -15.31 18.33 14.52
CA LYS A 97 -14.03 19.02 14.33
C LYS A 97 -12.87 18.04 14.20
N PHE A 98 -12.85 16.96 15.00
CA PHE A 98 -11.88 15.89 14.88
C PHE A 98 -11.95 15.25 13.49
N GLN A 99 -13.13 14.86 13.02
CA GLN A 99 -13.32 14.29 11.69
C GLN A 99 -12.81 15.23 10.59
N LYS A 100 -13.18 16.52 10.64
CA LYS A 100 -12.70 17.53 9.68
C LYS A 100 -11.18 17.66 9.67
N LEU A 101 -10.54 17.63 10.84
CA LEU A 101 -9.08 17.69 10.93
C LEU A 101 -8.42 16.40 10.41
N THR A 102 -8.95 15.24 10.80
CA THR A 102 -8.48 13.94 10.30
C THR A 102 -8.58 13.86 8.78
N GLU A 103 -9.68 14.30 8.19
CA GLU A 103 -9.85 14.37 6.74
C GLU A 103 -8.89 15.39 6.10
N LYS A 104 -8.73 16.58 6.70
CA LYS A 104 -7.74 17.58 6.26
C LYS A 104 -6.32 16.98 6.23
N TYR A 105 -5.93 16.23 7.26
CA TYR A 105 -4.59 15.63 7.32
C TYR A 105 -4.46 14.43 6.39
N LEU A 106 -5.49 13.58 6.28
CA LEU A 106 -5.56 12.54 5.26
C LEU A 106 -5.34 13.12 3.86
N ASN A 107 -6.00 14.24 3.54
CA ASN A 107 -5.84 14.92 2.24
C ASN A 107 -4.43 15.50 2.04
N LYS A 108 -3.76 15.98 3.10
CA LYS A 108 -2.34 16.38 3.04
C LYS A 108 -1.39 15.19 2.86
N LEU A 109 -1.84 14.00 3.25
CA LEU A 109 -1.09 12.76 3.15
C LEU A 109 -1.39 11.97 1.87
N LYS A 110 -2.50 12.24 1.17
CA LYS A 110 -2.87 11.61 -0.10
C LYS A 110 -1.75 11.75 -1.13
N ARG A 111 -1.01 10.66 -1.34
CA ARG A 111 0.01 10.54 -2.38
C ARG A 111 -0.54 9.63 -3.45
N LYS A 112 -0.70 10.16 -4.67
CA LYS A 112 -0.85 9.33 -5.83
C LYS A 112 0.55 9.00 -6.32
N TYR A 113 0.99 7.76 -6.15
CA TYR A 113 2.34 7.40 -6.51
C TYR A 113 2.51 7.34 -8.03
N LYS A 114 3.56 8.00 -8.49
CA LYS A 114 4.00 7.96 -9.89
C LYS A 114 5.50 7.70 -9.95
N LEU A 115 5.87 6.66 -10.69
CA LEU A 115 7.26 6.41 -11.06
C LEU A 115 7.81 7.60 -11.85
N LYS A 116 8.94 8.12 -11.39
CA LYS A 116 9.86 9.01 -12.12
C LYS A 116 10.97 8.18 -12.77
N ASN A 117 11.79 8.80 -13.61
CA ASN A 117 12.82 8.08 -14.38
C ASN A 117 13.86 7.46 -13.45
N GLU A 118 14.28 8.20 -12.44
CA GLU A 118 15.23 7.83 -11.40
C GLU A 118 14.74 6.70 -10.48
N ASN A 119 13.45 6.36 -10.52
CA ASN A 119 12.91 5.24 -9.74
C ASN A 119 13.18 3.88 -10.38
N ILE A 120 13.45 3.83 -11.69
CA ILE A 120 13.83 2.60 -12.39
C ILE A 120 15.35 2.49 -12.30
N LYS A 121 15.84 1.66 -11.37
CA LYS A 121 17.27 1.47 -11.09
C LYS A 121 17.96 0.76 -12.26
N ASN A 122 17.29 -0.25 -12.82
CA ASN A 122 17.76 -1.00 -13.97
C ASN A 122 16.60 -1.18 -14.96
N THR A 123 16.67 -0.52 -16.12
CA THR A 123 15.58 -0.54 -17.11
C THR A 123 15.51 -1.88 -17.84
N LYS A 124 16.65 -2.42 -18.28
CA LYS A 124 16.71 -3.71 -18.96
C LYS A 124 16.30 -4.85 -18.06
N GLY A 125 16.72 -4.83 -16.79
CA GLY A 125 16.35 -5.83 -15.80
C GLY A 125 14.83 -5.89 -15.56
N VAL A 126 14.13 -4.75 -15.48
CA VAL A 126 12.66 -4.73 -15.42
C VAL A 126 12.05 -5.37 -16.67
N VAL A 127 12.51 -4.97 -17.85
CA VAL A 127 12.01 -5.51 -19.13
C VAL A 127 12.24 -7.02 -19.22
N GLN A 128 13.45 -7.49 -18.90
CA GLN A 128 13.78 -8.91 -18.90
C GLN A 128 12.90 -9.68 -17.93
N LYS A 129 12.71 -9.17 -16.70
CA LYS A 129 11.89 -9.86 -15.71
C LYS A 129 10.43 -9.99 -16.17
N LEU A 130 9.87 -8.94 -16.77
CA LEU A 130 8.52 -8.97 -17.37
C LEU A 130 8.42 -10.01 -18.48
N VAL A 131 9.38 -10.04 -19.41
CA VAL A 131 9.36 -10.99 -20.54
C VAL A 131 9.64 -12.43 -20.10
N ILE A 132 10.53 -12.66 -19.14
CA ILE A 132 10.73 -13.98 -18.54
C ILE A 132 9.42 -14.45 -17.91
N GLY A 133 8.82 -13.58 -17.07
CA GLY A 133 7.54 -13.84 -16.42
C GLY A 133 6.41 -14.20 -17.38
N TYR A 134 6.27 -13.43 -18.46
CA TYR A 134 5.29 -13.68 -19.51
C TYR A 134 5.37 -15.10 -20.11
N ASN A 135 6.57 -15.68 -20.17
CA ASN A 135 6.80 -17.01 -20.72
C ASN A 135 6.76 -18.13 -19.67
N LEU A 136 6.53 -17.82 -18.39
CA LEU A 136 6.40 -18.83 -17.35
C LEU A 136 5.09 -19.60 -17.50
N THR A 137 5.12 -20.88 -17.15
CA THR A 137 3.92 -21.72 -17.12
C THR A 137 3.07 -21.44 -15.87
N TYR A 138 3.70 -21.23 -14.72
CA TYR A 138 3.04 -20.94 -13.45
C TYR A 138 2.59 -19.47 -13.32
N PRO A 139 1.59 -19.17 -12.46
CA PRO A 139 1.14 -17.80 -12.19
C PRO A 139 2.24 -16.96 -11.52
N SER A 140 2.49 -15.76 -12.05
CA SER A 140 3.37 -14.77 -11.44
C SER A 140 2.83 -13.37 -11.74
N LEU A 141 3.22 -12.37 -10.93
CA LEU A 141 2.78 -11.01 -11.18
C LEU A 141 3.25 -10.53 -12.55
N GLU A 142 4.49 -10.83 -12.95
CA GLU A 142 5.00 -10.46 -14.26
C GLU A 142 4.20 -11.08 -15.40
N LYS A 143 3.76 -12.34 -15.24
CA LYS A 143 2.89 -13.00 -16.22
C LYS A 143 1.56 -12.26 -16.30
N HIS A 144 0.88 -12.09 -15.19
CA HIS A 144 -0.40 -11.39 -15.09
C HIS A 144 -0.34 -9.96 -15.67
N LEU A 145 0.70 -9.20 -15.32
CA LEU A 145 0.94 -7.86 -15.85
C LEU A 145 1.09 -7.88 -17.37
N MET A 146 1.76 -8.88 -17.93
CA MET A 146 1.96 -8.99 -19.36
C MET A 146 0.77 -9.61 -20.09
N THR A 147 -0.06 -10.44 -19.45
CA THR A 147 -1.21 -11.13 -20.08
C THR A 147 -2.50 -10.35 -20.00
N ASP A 148 -2.84 -9.87 -18.80
CA ASP A 148 -4.18 -9.37 -18.47
C ASP A 148 -4.20 -7.86 -18.30
N VAL A 149 -3.07 -7.28 -17.87
CA VAL A 149 -2.97 -5.84 -17.62
C VAL A 149 -2.48 -5.11 -18.86
N ALA A 150 -1.43 -5.60 -19.52
CA ALA A 150 -0.83 -4.96 -20.68
C ALA A 150 -1.76 -5.04 -21.90
N THR A 151 -2.02 -3.90 -22.54
CA THR A 151 -2.61 -3.90 -23.88
C THR A 151 -1.64 -4.52 -24.88
N GLU A 152 -2.14 -5.02 -26.01
CA GLU A 152 -1.30 -5.62 -27.06
C GLU A 152 -0.11 -4.72 -27.46
N GLY A 153 -0.37 -3.45 -27.81
CA GLY A 153 0.72 -2.52 -28.16
C GLY A 153 1.69 -2.20 -27.00
N GLU A 154 1.25 -2.21 -25.74
CA GLU A 154 2.16 -2.02 -24.60
C GLU A 154 3.04 -3.26 -24.37
N ARG A 155 2.51 -4.45 -24.65
CA ARG A 155 3.23 -5.72 -24.60
C ARG A 155 4.27 -5.81 -25.71
N GLU A 156 3.88 -5.49 -26.94
CA GLU A 156 4.80 -5.39 -28.09
C GLU A 156 5.93 -4.40 -27.81
N ASP A 157 5.60 -3.24 -27.25
CA ASP A 157 6.58 -2.24 -26.84
C ASP A 157 7.62 -2.80 -25.86
N ILE A 158 7.21 -3.64 -24.90
CA ILE A 158 8.11 -4.28 -23.93
C ILE A 158 8.94 -5.38 -24.60
N LEU A 159 8.33 -6.19 -25.47
CA LEU A 159 9.04 -7.23 -26.23
C LEU A 159 10.12 -6.62 -27.14
N GLU A 160 9.84 -5.48 -27.76
CA GLU A 160 10.80 -4.75 -28.58
C GLU A 160 11.95 -4.18 -27.73
N LEU A 161 11.65 -3.60 -26.57
CA LEU A 161 12.67 -3.19 -25.61
C LEU A 161 13.55 -4.36 -25.15
N ASN A 162 13.00 -5.58 -25.11
CA ASN A 162 13.77 -6.75 -24.70
C ASN A 162 14.80 -7.19 -25.74
N LYS A 163 14.66 -6.81 -27.02
CA LYS A 163 15.67 -7.12 -28.05
C LYS A 163 16.97 -6.35 -27.86
N LYS A 164 16.92 -5.20 -27.18
CA LYS A 164 18.08 -4.36 -26.87
C LYS A 164 18.92 -4.96 -25.76
N THR A 165 20.23 -4.77 -25.84
CA THR A 165 21.20 -5.00 -24.76
C THR A 165 21.12 -3.89 -23.71
N GLU A 166 21.82 -4.04 -22.58
CA GLU A 166 21.88 -2.99 -21.54
C GLU A 166 22.52 -1.71 -22.09
N ASP A 167 23.61 -1.82 -22.84
CA ASP A 167 24.36 -0.66 -23.38
C ASP A 167 23.56 0.11 -24.44
N GLU A 168 22.57 -0.55 -25.08
CA GLU A 168 21.66 0.06 -26.05
C GLU A 168 20.44 0.74 -25.39
N MET A 169 20.24 0.57 -24.08
CA MET A 169 19.10 1.18 -23.38
C MET A 169 19.27 2.69 -23.24
N THR A 170 18.35 3.44 -23.85
CA THR A 170 18.37 4.90 -23.82
C THR A 170 17.45 5.48 -22.74
N ASP A 171 17.62 6.77 -22.42
CA ASP A 171 16.67 7.51 -21.60
C ASP A 171 15.26 7.55 -22.20
N LYS A 172 15.15 7.49 -23.53
CA LYS A 172 13.86 7.39 -24.22
C LYS A 172 13.19 6.05 -23.91
N ASP A 173 13.94 4.96 -23.89
CA ASP A 173 13.45 3.63 -23.54
C ASP A 173 13.01 3.57 -22.08
N ARG A 174 13.82 4.10 -21.16
CA ARG A 174 13.44 4.24 -19.74
C ARG A 174 12.17 5.05 -19.57
N LYS A 175 12.04 6.18 -20.28
CA LYS A 175 10.84 7.02 -20.25
C LYS A 175 9.63 6.30 -20.83
N LYS A 176 9.81 5.47 -21.86
CA LYS A 176 8.76 4.64 -22.46
C LYS A 176 8.26 3.60 -21.47
N LEU A 177 9.14 2.78 -20.91
CA LEU A 177 8.80 1.79 -19.89
C LEU A 177 8.11 2.44 -18.68
N ARG A 178 8.66 3.53 -18.16
CA ARG A 178 8.06 4.28 -17.05
C ARG A 178 6.64 4.75 -17.34
N LYS A 179 6.35 5.18 -18.58
CA LYS A 179 5.00 5.62 -18.97
C LYS A 179 4.04 4.42 -18.97
N ILE A 180 4.45 3.27 -19.47
CA ILE A 180 3.68 2.03 -19.46
C ILE A 180 3.36 1.63 -18.02
N LEU A 181 4.38 1.47 -17.17
CA LEU A 181 4.20 1.10 -15.76
C LEU A 181 3.27 2.08 -15.03
N ASN A 182 3.44 3.39 -15.21
CA ASN A 182 2.55 4.39 -14.59
C ASN A 182 1.08 4.35 -15.08
N LYS A 183 0.83 3.86 -16.30
CA LYS A 183 -0.54 3.61 -16.77
C LYS A 183 -1.11 2.39 -16.07
N TRP A 184 -0.32 1.31 -15.98
CA TRP A 184 -0.70 0.07 -15.32
C TRP A 184 -1.07 0.29 -13.85
N LEU A 185 -0.36 1.19 -13.15
CA LEU A 185 -0.72 1.56 -11.78
C LEU A 185 -2.17 2.08 -11.62
N LYS A 186 -2.85 2.50 -12.68
CA LYS A 186 -4.22 3.02 -12.61
C LYS A 186 -5.28 1.98 -12.98
N ARG A 187 -4.87 0.79 -13.38
CA ARG A 187 -5.74 -0.29 -13.85
C ARG A 187 -6.22 -1.12 -12.66
N LYS A 188 -7.51 -1.47 -12.65
CA LYS A 188 -8.12 -2.23 -11.54
C LYS A 188 -7.57 -3.66 -11.52
N GLU A 189 -7.41 -4.21 -12.70
CA GLU A 189 -6.88 -5.52 -13.00
C GLU A 189 -5.37 -5.64 -12.74
N PHE A 190 -4.66 -4.63 -12.24
CA PHE A 190 -3.21 -4.75 -12.00
C PHE A 190 -2.87 -5.71 -10.87
N PHE A 191 -3.66 -5.66 -9.80
CA PHE A 191 -3.38 -6.39 -8.58
C PHE A 191 -4.07 -7.74 -8.63
N ASP A 192 -3.27 -8.80 -8.58
CA ASP A 192 -3.75 -10.17 -8.48
C ASP A 192 -3.25 -10.81 -7.18
N PRO A 193 -4.15 -11.16 -6.24
CA PRO A 193 -3.78 -11.75 -4.96
C PRO A 193 -2.91 -13.00 -5.07
N GLU A 194 -3.23 -13.91 -5.99
CA GLU A 194 -2.50 -15.17 -6.17
C GLU A 194 -1.05 -14.90 -6.61
N SER A 195 -0.89 -14.06 -7.64
CA SER A 195 0.41 -13.60 -8.11
C SER A 195 1.23 -12.91 -7.02
N MET A 196 0.59 -12.14 -6.14
CA MET A 196 1.27 -11.44 -5.05
C MET A 196 1.79 -12.38 -3.97
N PHE A 197 1.02 -13.40 -3.57
CA PHE A 197 1.50 -14.41 -2.63
C PHE A 197 2.65 -15.24 -3.20
N ASN A 198 2.69 -15.45 -4.51
CA ASN A 198 3.82 -16.11 -5.19
C ASN A 198 5.10 -15.26 -5.19
N VAL A 199 4.99 -13.94 -5.02
CA VAL A 199 6.15 -13.05 -4.90
C VAL A 199 6.67 -13.01 -3.46
N GLU A 200 5.79 -12.77 -2.49
CA GLU A 200 6.16 -12.61 -1.09
C GLU A 200 4.99 -13.01 -0.18
N ILE A 201 5.23 -13.93 0.76
CA ILE A 201 4.27 -14.24 1.83
C ILE A 201 4.68 -13.47 3.08
N SER A 202 3.98 -12.36 3.35
CA SER A 202 4.21 -11.52 4.53
C SER A 202 2.93 -10.86 5.01
N GLU A 203 2.94 -10.32 6.23
CA GLU A 203 1.84 -9.49 6.76
C GLU A 203 1.49 -8.32 5.83
N LYS A 204 2.47 -7.82 5.07
CA LYS A 204 2.26 -6.72 4.12
C LYS A 204 1.45 -7.19 2.93
N THR A 205 1.78 -8.36 2.38
CA THR A 205 1.01 -8.95 1.28
C THR A 205 -0.42 -9.26 1.72
N VAL A 206 -0.62 -9.81 2.92
CA VAL A 206 -1.96 -10.05 3.48
C VAL A 206 -2.80 -8.77 3.51
N LYS A 207 -2.24 -7.67 4.05
CA LYS A 207 -2.94 -6.37 4.08
C LYS A 207 -3.28 -5.81 2.69
N LEU A 208 -2.43 -6.03 1.70
CA LEU A 208 -2.71 -5.62 0.31
C LEU A 208 -3.88 -6.42 -0.27
N VAL A 209 -3.94 -7.72 0.03
CA VAL A 209 -5.03 -8.59 -0.43
C VAL A 209 -6.34 -8.21 0.25
N GLU A 210 -6.35 -8.07 1.57
CA GLU A 210 -7.53 -7.60 2.33
C GLU A 210 -8.06 -6.26 1.79
N LEU A 211 -7.16 -5.36 1.39
CA LEU A 211 -7.57 -4.14 0.73
C LEU A 211 -8.21 -4.41 -0.64
N SER A 212 -7.58 -5.25 -1.47
CA SER A 212 -8.06 -5.54 -2.81
C SER A 212 -9.48 -6.14 -2.83
N GLU A 213 -9.91 -6.73 -1.71
CA GLU A 213 -11.24 -7.32 -1.51
C GLU A 213 -12.34 -6.29 -1.21
N LYS A 214 -12.01 -5.01 -0.98
CA LYS A 214 -13.02 -3.95 -0.82
C LYS A 214 -13.87 -3.84 -2.09
N GLU A 215 -15.20 -3.83 -1.92
CA GLU A 215 -16.18 -3.78 -3.02
C GLU A 215 -15.94 -2.60 -3.97
N GLU A 216 -15.62 -1.43 -3.42
CA GLU A 216 -15.27 -0.24 -4.21
C GLU A 216 -13.94 0.38 -3.75
N LEU A 217 -12.94 0.31 -4.63
CA LEU A 217 -11.69 1.05 -4.47
C LEU A 217 -11.73 2.34 -5.29
N SER A 218 -11.39 3.45 -4.63
CA SER A 218 -11.18 4.73 -5.32
C SER A 218 -9.95 4.68 -6.24
N SER A 219 -9.88 5.58 -7.22
CA SER A 219 -8.72 5.66 -8.12
C SER A 219 -7.38 5.95 -7.42
N LEU A 220 -7.42 6.49 -6.20
CA LEU A 220 -6.22 6.65 -5.38
C LEU A 220 -5.79 5.31 -4.79
N GLU A 221 -6.74 4.58 -4.20
CA GLU A 221 -6.48 3.31 -3.53
C GLU A 221 -5.96 2.28 -4.52
N ILE A 222 -6.58 2.18 -5.70
CA ILE A 222 -6.08 1.38 -6.83
C ILE A 222 -4.63 1.77 -7.14
N ASN A 223 -4.35 3.07 -7.27
CA ASN A 223 -3.00 3.52 -7.60
C ASN A 223 -1.97 3.13 -6.56
N ASN A 224 -2.32 3.23 -5.28
CA ASN A 224 -1.38 2.99 -4.20
C ASN A 224 -1.19 1.50 -3.91
N LEU A 225 -2.26 0.70 -3.99
CA LEU A 225 -2.23 -0.76 -4.00
C LEU A 225 -1.26 -1.25 -5.08
N ASN A 226 -1.47 -0.82 -6.31
CA ASN A 226 -0.66 -1.23 -7.46
C ASN A 226 0.79 -0.75 -7.35
N ALA A 227 1.00 0.47 -6.85
CA ALA A 227 2.35 1.00 -6.67
C ALA A 227 3.15 0.19 -5.64
N LYS A 228 2.49 -0.26 -4.56
CA LYS A 228 3.12 -1.14 -3.57
C LYS A 228 3.39 -2.53 -4.12
N ALA A 229 2.43 -3.12 -4.81
CA ALA A 229 2.62 -4.40 -5.48
C ALA A 229 3.80 -4.37 -6.46
N LEU A 230 3.95 -3.28 -7.23
CA LEU A 230 5.09 -3.09 -8.12
C LEU A 230 6.43 -2.93 -7.37
N GLU A 231 6.45 -2.23 -6.22
CA GLU A 231 7.65 -2.15 -5.37
C GLU A 231 8.08 -3.54 -4.88
N ILE A 232 7.13 -4.34 -4.40
CA ILE A 232 7.36 -5.69 -3.83
C ILE A 232 7.82 -6.66 -4.92
N ALA A 233 7.23 -6.62 -6.10
CA ALA A 233 7.61 -7.52 -7.19
C ALA A 233 8.96 -7.18 -7.83
N PHE A 234 9.43 -5.94 -7.74
CA PHE A 234 10.67 -5.50 -8.40
C PHE A 234 11.64 -4.80 -7.42
N PRO A 235 12.01 -5.41 -6.28
CA PRO A 235 12.65 -4.70 -5.16
C PRO A 235 14.06 -4.17 -5.50
N GLU A 236 14.82 -4.92 -6.30
CA GLU A 236 16.16 -4.53 -6.73
C GLU A 236 16.16 -3.68 -8.02
N LEU A 237 15.06 -3.69 -8.75
CA LEU A 237 14.96 -3.06 -10.08
C LEU A 237 14.24 -1.71 -10.02
N ILE A 238 13.37 -1.53 -9.03
CA ILE A 238 12.62 -0.31 -8.77
C ILE A 238 12.98 0.21 -7.37
N SER A 239 12.97 1.53 -7.20
CA SER A 239 13.20 2.15 -5.88
C SER A 239 12.00 1.98 -4.97
N LYS A 240 12.25 2.00 -3.65
CA LYS A 240 11.19 2.10 -2.64
C LYS A 240 10.26 3.30 -2.88
N LEU A 241 8.99 3.17 -2.50
CA LEU A 241 7.94 4.17 -2.78
C LEU A 241 8.26 5.59 -2.30
N TYR A 242 9.04 5.75 -1.22
CA TYR A 242 9.41 7.09 -0.72
C TYR A 242 10.23 7.92 -1.71
N ARG A 243 10.84 7.29 -2.73
CA ARG A 243 11.59 7.98 -3.80
C ARG A 243 10.70 8.41 -4.97
N TRP A 244 9.43 8.03 -5.00
CA TRP A 244 8.53 8.28 -6.12
C TRP A 244 7.91 9.68 -6.06
N GLY A 245 7.28 10.12 -7.14
CA GLY A 245 6.52 11.38 -7.18
C GLY A 245 5.12 11.26 -6.54
N LYS A 246 4.59 12.42 -6.13
CA LYS A 246 3.17 12.63 -5.85
C LYS A 246 2.45 13.17 -7.09
#